data_AF-A0A8T5FZY1-F1
#
_entry.id   AF-A0A8T5FZY1-F1
#
_cell.length_a   1.000
_cell.length_b   1.000
_cell.length_c   1.000
_cell.angle_alpha   90.00
_cell.angle_beta   90.00
_cell.angle_gamma   90.00
#
_symmetry.space_group_name_H-M   'P 1'
#
loop_
_entity.id
_entity.type
_entity.pdbx_description
1 polymer ?
#
loop_
_entity_poly.entity_id
_entity_poly.type
_entity_poly.pdbx_seq_one_letter_code
_entity_poly.pdbx_strand_id
1 'polypeptide(L)'
;MGASKIISQKTIIAGVAIFTLIVLFIIYIYTRDTPKNNFRKAKKYHRRAEKYYEHGETELADENYELAREYREYAQEQIKGDHI
;
A
#
# COMPACT_ATOMS: atom_id res chain seq x y z
N MET A 1 -23.06 41.58 -10.20
CA MET A 1 -21.61 41.63 -10.48
C MET A 1 -20.90 40.76 -9.46
N GLY A 2 -20.54 39.53 -9.84
CA GLY A 2 -19.93 38.56 -8.92
C GLY A 2 -18.49 38.93 -8.65
N ALA A 3 -18.15 39.19 -7.39
CA ALA A 3 -16.76 39.40 -6.98
C ALA A 3 -16.01 38.08 -7.16
N SER A 4 -15.23 37.93 -8.24
CA SER A 4 -14.23 36.87 -8.31
C SER A 4 -13.20 37.18 -7.23
N LYS A 5 -13.28 36.47 -6.09
CA LYS A 5 -12.24 36.54 -5.06
C LYS A 5 -10.93 36.10 -5.70
N ILE A 6 -10.04 37.06 -5.97
CA ILE A 6 -8.68 36.78 -6.42
C ILE A 6 -8.01 36.03 -5.28
N ILE A 7 -7.82 34.73 -5.46
CA ILE A 7 -7.17 33.88 -4.46
C ILE A 7 -5.72 34.34 -4.37
N SER A 8 -5.31 34.80 -3.18
CA SER A 8 -3.94 35.24 -2.95
C SER A 8 -2.96 34.10 -3.25
N GLN A 9 -1.83 34.41 -3.87
CA GLN A 9 -0.78 33.44 -4.16
C GLN A 9 -0.36 32.66 -2.89
N LYS A 10 -0.37 33.32 -1.72
CA LYS A 10 -0.11 32.68 -0.42
C LYS A 10 -1.15 31.62 -0.07
N THR A 11 -2.43 31.86 -0.39
CA THR A 11 -3.54 30.91 -0.19
C THR A 11 -3.43 29.72 -1.13
N ILE A 12 -3.02 29.94 -2.39
CA ILE A 12 -2.77 28.85 -3.36
C ILE A 12 -1.62 27.96 -2.86
N ILE A 13 -0.49 28.55 -2.46
CA ILE A 13 0.67 27.81 -1.94
C ILE A 13 0.30 27.00 -0.69
N ALA A 14 -0.44 27.60 0.24
CA ALA A 14 -0.90 26.90 1.44
C ALA A 14 -1.82 25.72 1.09
N GLY A 15 -2.75 25.91 0.13
CA GLY A 15 -3.62 24.83 -0.34
C GLY A 15 -2.86 23.67 -0.97
N VAL A 16 -1.86 23.95 -1.81
CA VAL A 16 -1.01 22.93 -2.44
C VAL A 16 -0.18 22.19 -1.39
N ALA A 17 0.37 22.90 -0.40
CA ALA A 17 1.14 22.29 0.68
C ALA A 17 0.29 21.32 1.51
N ILE A 18 -0.92 21.73 1.90
CA ILE A 18 -1.86 20.88 2.65
C ILE A 18 -2.26 19.66 1.81
N PHE A 19 -2.61 19.85 0.54
CA PHE A 19 -2.94 18.74 -0.35
C PHE A 19 -1.79 17.74 -0.48
N THR A 20 -0.57 18.23 -0.67
CA THR A 20 0.63 17.39 -0.76
C THR A 20 0.84 16.58 0.52
N LEU A 21 0.70 17.20 1.70
CA LEU A 21 0.81 16.50 2.99
C LEU A 21 -0.25 15.41 3.15
N ILE A 22 -1.50 15.67 2.72
CA ILE A 22 -2.57 14.67 2.76
C ILE A 22 -2.23 13.48 1.85
N VAL A 23 -1.75 13.72 0.63
CA VAL A 23 -1.34 12.67 -0.30
C VAL A 23 -0.21 11.82 0.29
N LEU A 24 0.82 12.46 0.86
CA LEU A 24 1.93 11.77 1.51
C LEU A 24 1.46 10.94 2.72
N PHE A 25 0.54 11.47 3.53
CA PHE A 25 -0.02 10.75 4.67
C PHE A 25 -0.83 9.52 4.25
N ILE A 26 -1.62 9.64 3.17
CA ILE A 26 -2.33 8.50 2.60
C ILE A 26 -1.34 7.44 2.12
N ILE A 27 -0.33 7.84 1.32
CA ILE A 27 0.72 6.91 0.85
C ILE A 27 1.34 6.20 2.04
N TYR A 28 1.74 6.94 3.08
CA TYR A 28 2.32 6.37 4.29
C TYR A 28 1.41 5.32 4.95
N ILE A 29 0.11 5.57 5.11
CA ILE A 29 -0.82 4.57 5.68
C ILE A 29 -0.93 3.32 4.79
N TYR A 30 -0.93 3.48 3.48
CA TYR A 30 -1.02 2.36 2.54
C TYR A 30 0.30 1.59 2.39
N THR A 31 1.45 2.24 2.61
CA THR A 31 2.78 1.61 2.55
C THR A 31 3.26 1.11 3.90
N ARG A 32 2.65 1.55 5.02
CA ARG A 32 3.03 1.10 6.36
C ARG A 32 2.88 -0.42 6.47
N ASP A 33 3.93 -1.07 6.95
CA ASP A 33 3.98 -2.51 7.20
C ASP A 33 3.19 -2.84 8.47
N THR A 34 1.88 -2.84 8.34
CA THR A 34 0.95 -3.36 9.35
C THR A 34 0.61 -4.81 9.03
N PRO A 35 0.24 -5.64 10.03
CA PRO A 35 -0.16 -7.02 9.79
C PRO A 35 -1.25 -7.14 8.72
N LYS A 36 -2.24 -6.24 8.78
CA LYS A 36 -3.34 -6.16 7.80
C LYS A 36 -2.84 -5.88 6.39
N ASN A 37 -1.93 -4.92 6.21
CA ASN A 37 -1.36 -4.60 4.91
C ASN A 37 -0.50 -5.75 4.36
N ASN A 38 0.27 -6.41 5.23
CA ASN A 38 1.08 -7.56 4.87
C ASN A 38 0.23 -8.77 4.46
N PHE A 39 -0.85 -9.09 5.17
CA PHE A 39 -1.83 -10.09 4.71
C PHE A 39 -2.47 -9.72 3.36
N ARG A 40 -2.73 -8.43 3.13
CA ARG A 40 -3.27 -7.96 1.84
C ARG A 40 -2.24 -8.15 0.71
N LYS A 41 -0.96 -7.84 0.95
CA LYS A 41 0.14 -8.10 0.02
C LYS A 41 0.27 -9.60 -0.27
N ALA A 42 0.28 -10.43 0.78
CA ALA A 42 0.32 -11.89 0.64
C ALA A 42 -0.81 -12.44 -0.24
N LYS A 43 -2.06 -11.98 -0.01
CA LYS A 43 -3.21 -12.39 -0.82
C LYS A 43 -3.06 -11.97 -2.29
N LYS A 44 -2.49 -10.80 -2.55
CA LYS A 44 -2.23 -10.31 -3.92
C LYS A 44 -1.22 -11.18 -4.64
N TYR A 45 -0.10 -11.50 -3.99
CA TYR A 45 0.94 -12.37 -4.56
C TYR A 45 0.44 -13.80 -4.79
N HIS A 46 -0.31 -14.36 -3.84
CA HIS A 46 -0.91 -15.70 -3.99
C HIS A 46 -1.83 -15.79 -5.22
N ARG A 47 -2.71 -14.81 -5.42
CA ARG A 47 -3.57 -14.74 -6.62
C ARG A 47 -2.78 -14.56 -7.90
N ARG A 48 -1.63 -13.90 -7.84
CA ARG A 48 -0.76 -13.73 -9.00
C ARG A 48 -0.03 -15.05 -9.32
N ALA A 49 0.39 -15.78 -8.29
CA ALA A 49 0.94 -17.13 -8.42
C ALA A 49 -0.05 -18.10 -9.06
N GLU A 50 -1.31 -18.11 -8.60
CA GLU A 50 -2.39 -18.91 -9.19
C GLU A 50 -2.52 -18.65 -10.70
N LYS A 51 -2.52 -17.36 -11.10
CA LYS A 51 -2.56 -17.00 -12.52
C LYS A 51 -1.34 -17.51 -13.28
N TYR A 52 -0.14 -17.33 -12.75
CA TYR A 52 1.07 -17.81 -13.42
C TYR A 52 1.07 -19.33 -13.57
N TYR A 53 0.61 -20.04 -12.55
CA TYR A 53 0.46 -21.49 -12.59
C TYR A 53 -0.56 -21.93 -13.66
N GLU A 54 -1.70 -21.25 -13.76
CA GLU A 54 -2.71 -21.49 -14.81
C GLU A 54 -2.16 -21.28 -16.24
N HIS A 55 -1.20 -20.37 -16.40
CA HIS A 55 -0.57 -20.07 -17.70
C HIS A 55 0.67 -20.97 -17.97
N GLY A 56 1.01 -21.88 -17.06
CA GLY A 56 2.18 -22.76 -17.17
C GLY A 56 3.52 -22.08 -16.85
N GLU A 57 3.49 -20.86 -16.33
CA GLU A 57 4.67 -20.10 -15.89
C GLU A 57 5.06 -20.51 -14.46
N THR A 58 5.54 -21.74 -14.30
CA THR A 58 5.75 -22.35 -12.97
C THR A 58 6.79 -21.64 -12.12
N GLU A 59 7.89 -21.19 -12.70
CA GLU A 59 8.95 -20.48 -11.97
C GLU A 59 8.44 -19.15 -11.39
N LEU A 60 7.69 -18.38 -12.18
CA LEU A 60 7.04 -17.14 -11.72
C LEU A 60 5.94 -17.42 -10.70
N ALA A 61 5.22 -18.54 -10.83
CA ALA A 61 4.26 -18.95 -9.82
C ALA A 61 4.94 -19.22 -8.47
N ASP A 62 6.05 -19.95 -8.47
CA ASP A 62 6.81 -20.30 -7.27
C ASP A 62 7.36 -19.04 -6.57
N GLU A 63 7.98 -18.12 -7.32
CA GLU A 63 8.42 -16.83 -6.79
C GLU A 63 7.28 -16.06 -6.11
N ASN A 64 6.09 -16.05 -6.72
CA ASN A 64 4.94 -15.34 -6.16
C ASN A 64 4.33 -16.08 -4.95
N TYR A 65 4.40 -17.41 -4.90
CA TYR A 65 4.01 -18.18 -3.72
C TYR A 65 4.96 -17.94 -2.56
N GLU A 66 6.27 -17.87 -2.81
CA GLU A 66 7.27 -17.56 -1.80
C GLU A 66 7.07 -16.17 -1.21
N LEU A 67 6.92 -15.15 -2.05
CA LEU A 67 6.57 -13.79 -1.60
C LEU A 67 5.27 -13.78 -0.79
N ALA A 68 4.27 -14.56 -1.20
CA ALA A 68 3.02 -14.65 -0.45
C ALA A 68 3.21 -15.30 0.94
N ARG A 69 4.11 -16.27 1.07
CA ARG A 69 4.48 -16.89 2.35
C ARG A 69 5.21 -15.90 3.25
N GLU A 70 6.25 -15.23 2.75
CA GLU A 70 7.03 -14.24 3.51
C GLU A 70 6.14 -13.14 4.10
N TYR A 71 5.23 -12.56 3.31
CA TYR A 71 4.32 -11.53 3.83
C TYR A 71 3.33 -12.07 4.87
N ARG A 72 2.96 -13.35 4.84
CA ARG A 72 2.13 -13.97 5.90
C ARG A 72 2.95 -14.15 7.17
N GLU A 73 4.18 -14.63 7.05
CA GLU A 73 5.09 -14.83 8.18
C GLU A 73 5.40 -13.50 8.85
N TYR A 74 5.78 -12.46 8.09
CA TYR A 74 5.96 -11.11 8.62
C TYR A 74 4.71 -10.57 9.33
N ALA A 75 3.52 -10.78 8.76
CA ALA A 75 2.28 -10.35 9.41
C ALA A 75 2.03 -11.10 10.73
N GLN A 76 2.33 -12.41 10.78
CA GLN A 76 2.18 -13.23 11.98
C GLN A 76 3.20 -12.88 13.05
N GLU A 77 4.45 -12.60 12.68
CA GLU A 77 5.50 -12.16 13.61
C GLU A 77 5.15 -10.81 14.22
N GLN A 78 4.66 -9.87 13.42
CA GLN A 78 4.19 -8.57 13.92
C GLN A 78 3.05 -8.74 14.94
N ILE A 79 2.09 -9.62 14.67
CA ILE A 79 1.01 -9.93 15.63
C ILE A 79 1.58 -10.54 16.91
N LYS A 80 2.50 -11.50 16.82
CA LYS A 80 3.11 -12.14 17.99
C LYS A 80 3.92 -11.15 18.83
N GLY A 81 4.66 -10.25 18.19
CA GLY A 81 5.46 -9.22 18.85
C GLY A 81 4.63 -8.12 19.51
N ASP A 82 3.45 -7.79 18.96
CA ASP A 82 2.50 -6.84 19.55
C ASP A 82 1.79 -7.39 20.81
N HIS A 83 1.97 -8.69 21.14
CA HIS A 83 1.38 -9.36 22.30
C HIS A 83 2.38 -9.66 23.43
N ILE A 84 3.58 -9.09 23.38
CA ILE A 84 4.63 -9.17 24.43
C ILE A 84 4.68 -7.84 25.19
#